data_AF-A0A945N079-F1
#
_entry.id   AF-A0A945N079-F1
#
_cell.length_a   1.000
_cell.length_b   1.000
_cell.length_c   1.000
_cell.angle_alpha   90.00
_cell.angle_beta   90.00
_cell.angle_gamma   90.00
#
_symmetry.space_group_name_H-M   'P 1'
#
loop_
_entity.id
_entity.type
_entity.pdbx_description
1 polymer ?
#
loop_
_entity_poly.entity_id
_entity_poly.type
_entity_poly.pdbx_seq_one_letter_code
_entity_poly.pdbx_strand_id
1 'polypeptide(L)'
;MAERIWDKFLTERDKAVFEASGYGAKAGGGKKPALLIIDVNYAFCGERSEPILDSIQKWRTSCGEDAWESLPHIRKLIDRCHEKGIPVIYTTGT
;
A
#
# COMPACT_ATOMS: atom_id res chain seq x y z
N MET A 1 -22.16 -1.08 -12.75
CA MET A 1 -20.84 -0.95 -12.10
C MET A 1 -19.79 -1.26 -13.15
N ALA A 2 -18.67 -0.53 -13.17
CA ALA A 2 -17.58 -0.87 -14.08
C ALA A 2 -17.01 -2.26 -13.73
N GLU A 3 -16.70 -3.06 -14.74
CA GLU A 3 -16.02 -4.34 -14.59
C GLU A 3 -14.66 -4.13 -13.90
N ARG A 4 -14.33 -4.95 -12.88
CA ARG A 4 -13.05 -4.81 -12.19
C ARG A 4 -11.96 -5.44 -13.05
N ILE A 5 -10.77 -4.85 -13.09
CA ILE A 5 -9.64 -5.32 -13.91
C ILE A 5 -9.27 -6.80 -13.68
N TRP A 6 -9.58 -7.32 -12.49
CA TRP A 6 -9.29 -8.70 -12.08
C TRP A 6 -10.39 -9.70 -12.47
N ASP A 7 -11.60 -9.25 -12.79
CA ASP A 7 -12.75 -10.13 -13.06
C ASP A 7 -12.51 -11.01 -14.29
N LYS A 8 -11.72 -10.53 -15.27
CA LYS A 8 -11.33 -11.28 -16.47
C LYS A 8 -10.43 -12.50 -16.21
N PHE A 9 -9.83 -12.58 -15.02
CA PHE A 9 -8.97 -13.71 -14.62
C PHE A 9 -9.69 -14.70 -13.70
N LEU A 10 -10.91 -14.38 -13.26
CA LEU A 10 -11.69 -15.24 -12.38
C LEU A 10 -12.57 -16.17 -13.21
N THR A 11 -12.54 -17.46 -12.88
CA THR A 11 -13.53 -18.39 -13.42
C THR A 11 -14.92 -18.07 -12.86
N GLU A 12 -15.97 -18.55 -13.51
CA GLU A 12 -17.34 -18.39 -13.00
C GLU A 12 -17.51 -19.00 -11.59
N ARG A 13 -16.78 -20.08 -11.30
CA ARG A 13 -16.74 -20.67 -9.95
C ARG A 13 -16.11 -19.72 -8.94
N ASP A 14 -14.99 -19.06 -9.29
CA ASP A 14 -14.32 -18.12 -8.39
C ASP A 14 -15.25 -16.95 -8.07
N LYS A 15 -15.92 -16.38 -9.09
CA LYS A 15 -16.89 -15.29 -8.90
C LYS A 15 -18.02 -15.69 -7.96
N ALA A 16 -18.61 -16.88 -8.17
CA ALA A 16 -19.67 -17.42 -7.32
C ALA A 16 -19.19 -17.64 -5.87
N VAL A 17 -17.95 -18.12 -5.66
CA VAL A 17 -17.36 -18.28 -4.33
C VAL A 17 -17.15 -16.92 -3.64
N PHE A 18 -16.63 -15.92 -4.36
CA PHE A 18 -16.43 -14.57 -3.81
C PHE A 18 -17.73 -13.93 -3.35
N GLU A 19 -18.77 -14.03 -4.19
CA GLU A 19 -20.11 -13.53 -3.87
C GLU A 19 -20.70 -14.25 -2.65
N ALA A 20 -20.69 -15.59 -2.64
CA ALA A 20 -21.26 -16.38 -1.55
C ALA A 20 -20.50 -16.24 -0.23
N SER A 21 -19.18 -16.01 -0.27
CA SER A 21 -18.33 -15.88 0.91
C SER A 21 -18.33 -14.46 1.51
N GLY A 22 -18.91 -13.47 0.81
CA GLY A 22 -18.91 -12.07 1.24
C GLY A 22 -17.56 -11.35 1.10
N TYR A 23 -16.64 -11.88 0.28
CA TYR A 23 -15.36 -11.24 0.02
C TYR A 23 -15.52 -9.91 -0.73
N GLY A 24 -14.65 -8.95 -0.42
CA GLY A 24 -14.70 -7.61 -1.01
C GLY A 24 -15.73 -6.66 -0.36
N ALA A 25 -16.39 -7.10 0.72
CA ALA A 25 -17.19 -6.21 1.56
C ALA A 25 -16.31 -5.13 2.22
N LYS A 26 -16.86 -3.92 2.41
CA LYS A 26 -16.15 -2.83 3.09
C LYS A 26 -16.13 -3.06 4.59
N ALA A 27 -14.95 -3.11 5.20
CA ALA A 27 -14.78 -3.25 6.64
C ALA A 27 -15.11 -1.98 7.45
N GLY A 28 -15.16 -0.81 6.81
CA GLY A 28 -15.35 0.48 7.50
C GLY A 28 -14.10 0.97 8.24
N GLY A 29 -14.19 2.12 8.90
CA GLY A 29 -13.04 2.80 9.55
C GLY A 29 -12.91 2.61 11.06
N GLY A 30 -13.88 1.95 11.71
CA GLY A 30 -13.90 1.79 13.17
C GLY A 30 -14.01 3.11 13.95
N LYS A 31 -13.74 3.06 15.26
CA LYS A 31 -13.78 4.24 16.17
C LYS A 31 -12.41 4.71 16.68
N LYS A 32 -11.40 3.85 16.63
CA LYS A 32 -10.04 4.10 17.12
C LYS A 32 -9.02 3.59 16.11
N PRO A 33 -8.84 4.29 14.98
CA PRO A 33 -7.91 3.84 13.94
C PRO A 33 -6.45 4.05 14.38
N ALA A 34 -5.54 3.38 13.68
CA ALA A 34 -4.11 3.65 13.67
C ALA A 34 -3.61 3.60 12.22
N LEU A 35 -2.56 4.34 11.92
CA LEU A 35 -1.86 4.29 10.63
C LEU A 35 -0.58 3.47 10.79
N LEU A 36 -0.46 2.40 10.01
CA LEU A 36 0.76 1.59 9.92
C LEU A 36 1.50 1.94 8.63
N ILE A 37 2.73 2.41 8.76
CA ILE A 37 3.66 2.70 7.67
C ILE A 37 4.60 1.50 7.53
N ILE A 38 4.41 0.73 6.46
CA ILE A 38 5.12 -0.54 6.26
C ILE A 38 6.33 -0.32 5.37
N ASP A 39 7.51 -0.56 5.93
CA ASP A 39 8.81 -0.65 5.23
C ASP A 39 9.12 0.55 4.32
N VAL A 40 8.70 1.75 4.73
CA VAL A 40 9.09 3.01 4.08
C VAL A 40 10.46 3.43 4.60
N ASN A 41 11.51 2.76 4.12
CA ASN A 41 12.91 3.02 4.45
C ASN A 41 13.78 3.01 3.18
N TYR A 42 15.07 3.33 3.30
CA TYR A 42 15.96 3.43 2.13
C TYR A 42 16.17 2.11 1.37
N ALA A 43 16.07 0.95 2.03
CA ALA A 43 16.20 -0.35 1.36
C ALA A 43 15.01 -0.70 0.46
N PHE A 44 13.86 -0.07 0.67
CA PHE A 44 12.65 -0.25 -0.13
C PHE A 44 12.33 0.96 -1.02
N CYS A 45 12.72 2.17 -0.63
CA CYS A 45 12.44 3.37 -1.40
C CYS A 45 13.63 3.88 -2.22
N GLY A 46 14.84 3.42 -1.93
CA GLY A 46 16.07 4.01 -2.46
C GLY A 46 16.39 5.37 -1.80
N GLU A 47 17.61 5.84 -2.03
CA GLU A 47 18.10 7.11 -1.46
C GLU A 47 17.67 8.35 -2.28
N ARG A 48 17.25 8.13 -3.53
CA ARG A 48 16.76 9.14 -4.47
C ARG A 48 15.80 8.50 -5.47
N SER A 49 15.04 9.33 -6.19
CA SER A 49 14.19 8.87 -7.29
C SER A 49 15.06 8.39 -8.45
N GLU A 50 14.95 7.10 -8.78
CA GLU A 50 15.70 6.42 -9.85
C GLU A 50 14.82 5.36 -10.51
N PRO A 51 15.02 5.07 -11.81
CA PRO A 51 14.35 3.96 -12.45
C PRO A 51 14.51 2.66 -11.64
N ILE A 52 13.42 1.88 -11.55
CA ILE A 52 13.41 0.67 -10.69
C ILE A 52 14.56 -0.29 -11.00
N LEU A 53 14.91 -0.47 -12.28
CA LEU A 53 15.98 -1.35 -12.73
C LEU A 53 17.38 -0.91 -12.28
N ASP A 54 17.58 0.39 -12.04
CA ASP A 54 18.83 0.92 -11.52
C ASP A 54 18.84 0.83 -9.99
N SER A 55 17.72 1.18 -9.35
CA SER A 55 17.58 1.15 -7.90
C SER A 55 17.81 -0.24 -7.31
N ILE A 56 17.29 -1.29 -7.98
CA ILE A 56 17.42 -2.68 -7.51
C ILE A 56 18.85 -3.23 -7.57
N GLN A 57 19.76 -2.59 -8.31
CA GLN A 57 21.17 -2.97 -8.32
C GLN A 57 21.84 -2.67 -6.98
N LYS A 58 21.38 -1.61 -6.28
CA LYS A 58 21.85 -1.26 -4.93
C LYS A 58 20.99 -1.90 -3.85
N TRP A 59 19.68 -1.84 -4.01
CA TRP A 59 18.70 -2.26 -3.01
C TRP A 59 17.73 -3.26 -3.65
N ARG A 60 17.97 -4.56 -3.48
CA ARG A 60 17.22 -5.64 -4.16
C ARG A 60 15.69 -5.55 -4.02
N THR A 61 15.21 -4.95 -2.92
CA THR A 61 13.79 -4.78 -2.59
C THR A 61 13.23 -3.41 -2.95
N SER A 62 14.01 -2.56 -3.62
CA SER A 62 13.62 -1.19 -3.94
C SER A 62 12.47 -1.14 -4.94
N CYS A 63 11.52 -0.24 -4.68
CA CYS A 63 10.48 0.17 -5.60
C CYS A 63 10.91 1.32 -6.53
N GLY A 64 12.13 1.85 -6.38
CA GLY A 64 12.66 2.91 -7.26
C GLY A 64 11.79 4.18 -7.28
N GLU A 65 11.62 4.76 -8.46
CA GLU A 65 10.84 5.98 -8.70
C GLU A 65 9.39 5.89 -8.21
N ASP A 66 8.75 4.70 -8.30
CA ASP A 66 7.38 4.48 -7.82
C ASP A 66 7.23 4.76 -6.32
N ALA A 67 8.25 4.43 -5.52
CA ALA A 67 8.25 4.80 -4.10
C ALA A 67 8.25 6.32 -3.94
N TRP A 68 9.12 7.02 -4.67
CA TRP A 68 9.25 8.48 -4.58
C TRP A 68 8.00 9.23 -5.04
N GLU A 69 7.30 8.72 -6.04
CA GLU A 69 5.98 9.24 -6.42
C GLU A 69 4.92 9.01 -5.33
N SER A 70 5.02 7.91 -4.59
CA SER A 70 4.11 7.55 -3.51
C SER A 70 4.37 8.30 -2.19
N LEU A 71 5.62 8.67 -1.90
CA LEU A 71 6.04 9.29 -0.63
C LEU A 71 5.22 10.56 -0.27
N PRO A 72 4.94 11.51 -1.18
CA PRO A 72 4.11 12.68 -0.88
C PRO A 72 2.68 12.32 -0.43
N HIS A 73 2.10 11.27 -1.00
CA HIS A 73 0.75 10.82 -0.63
C HIS A 73 0.75 10.18 0.77
N ILE A 74 1.76 9.38 1.06
CA ILE A 74 1.97 8.80 2.40
C ILE A 74 2.17 9.91 3.42
N ARG A 75 3.00 10.91 3.12
CA ARG A 75 3.25 12.07 3.99
C ARG A 75 1.96 12.83 4.32
N LYS A 76 1.13 13.11 3.31
CA LYS A 76 -0.17 13.77 3.50
C LYS A 76 -1.07 13.01 4.48
N LEU A 77 -1.07 11.68 4.42
CA LEU A 77 -1.85 10.85 5.35
C LEU A 77 -1.27 10.87 6.76
N ILE A 78 0.06 10.78 6.90
CA ILE A 78 0.77 10.89 8.19
C ILE A 78 0.43 12.22 8.87
N ASP A 79 0.53 13.34 8.15
CA ASP A 79 0.26 14.68 8.70
C ASP A 79 -1.19 14.78 9.19
N ARG A 80 -2.16 14.26 8.42
CA ARG A 80 -3.57 14.22 8.85
C ARG A 80 -3.81 13.33 10.07
N CYS A 81 -3.10 12.23 10.20
CA CYS A 81 -3.18 11.38 11.38
C CYS A 81 -2.64 12.09 12.61
N HIS A 82 -1.49 12.75 12.50
CA HIS A 82 -0.92 13.55 13.59
C HIS A 82 -1.85 14.70 14.01
N GLU A 83 -2.42 15.46 13.06
CA GLU A 83 -3.41 16.52 13.34
C GLU A 83 -4.61 16.02 14.15
N LYS A 84 -4.99 14.75 13.97
CA LYS A 84 -6.15 14.13 14.63
C LYS A 84 -5.79 13.31 15.87
N GLY A 85 -4.51 13.26 16.26
CA GLY A 85 -4.04 12.41 17.36
C GLY A 85 -4.19 10.90 17.09
N ILE A 86 -4.23 10.49 15.82
CA ILE A 86 -4.26 9.08 15.42
C ILE A 86 -2.83 8.53 15.50
N PRO A 87 -2.58 7.38 16.16
CA PRO A 87 -1.26 6.79 16.22
C PRO A 87 -0.69 6.49 14.83
N VAL A 88 0.56 6.86 14.59
CA VAL A 88 1.33 6.50 13.39
C VAL A 88 2.47 5.59 13.83
N ILE A 89 2.52 4.38 13.29
CA ILE A 89 3.46 3.32 13.65
C ILE A 89 4.28 2.97 12.41
N TYR A 90 5.59 2.89 12.56
CA TYR A 90 6.51 2.57 11.46
C TYR A 90 7.09 1.17 11.66
N THR A 91 7.20 0.40 10.58
CA THR A 91 7.93 -0.87 10.56
C THR A 91 9.21 -0.72 9.74
N THR A 92 10.21 -1.51 10.11
CA THR A 92 11.39 -1.76 9.29
C THR A 92 11.95 -3.14 9.64
N GLY A 93 12.69 -3.74 8.71
CA GLY A 93 13.53 -4.90 8.99
C GLY A 93 14.69 -4.55 9.92
N THR A 94 15.24 -5.59 10.57
CA THR A 94 16.47 -5.54 11.39
C THR A 94 17.72 -5.63 10.53
#